data_AF-A0A432Q1M5-F1
#
_entry.id   AF-A0A432Q1M5-F1
#
_cell.length_a   1.000
_cell.length_b   1.000
_cell.length_c   1.000
_cell.angle_alpha   90.00
_cell.angle_beta   90.00
_cell.angle_gamma   90.00
#
_symmetry.space_group_name_H-M   'P 1'
#
loop_
_entity.id
_entity.type
_entity.pdbx_description
1 polymer ?
#
loop_
_entity_poly.entity_id
_entity_poly.type
_entity_poly.pdbx_seq_one_letter_code
_entity_poly.pdbx_strand_id
1 'polypeptide(L)'
;MEIQTLIRSDKELTSENIKEFLKENYPEKYKFLENWEELQGEFNVLKLGENEYLVVYKIPEREFEKELGIFQSVEEAMGAFLSTALEHGWEEVPKSYVIYHADFVEGGNKLIAAIKTEEGISTYDQLKLEEMMKKMVKYPRVVVYSSDVLTYIKDIYPDVQSKAYVIAREIAKETGSAPGLEELGKIYGVDTSNLEGKINLIEKLLQNPVKLPGGRKVNLKPYWYPLET
;
A
#
# COMPACT_ATOMS: atom_id res chain seq x y z
N MET A 1 -9.04 2.37 15.12
CA MET A 1 -8.27 2.81 13.94
C MET A 1 -6.79 2.50 14.13
N GLU A 2 -6.08 2.18 13.05
CA GLU A 2 -4.62 2.01 13.04
C GLU A 2 -4.05 2.81 11.87
N ILE A 3 -3.12 3.73 12.17
CA ILE A 3 -2.36 4.48 11.17
C ILE A 3 -0.89 4.16 11.32
N GLN A 4 -0.12 4.41 10.27
CA GLN A 4 1.30 4.07 10.23
C GLN A 4 2.11 5.10 9.45
N THR A 5 3.39 5.23 9.79
CA THR A 5 4.33 6.09 9.07
C THR A 5 5.75 5.55 9.14
N LEU A 6 6.57 6.01 8.20
CA LEU A 6 7.98 5.68 8.12
C LEU A 6 8.85 6.80 8.64
N ILE A 7 9.85 6.39 9.42
CA ILE A 7 10.88 7.27 9.95
C ILE A 7 12.23 6.59 9.87
N ARG A 8 13.27 7.42 9.94
CA ARG A 8 14.65 6.98 10.07
C ARG A 8 15.22 7.45 11.39
N SER A 9 16.05 6.61 12.01
CA SER A 9 16.70 6.93 13.27
C SER A 9 17.99 6.15 13.39
N ASP A 10 19.04 6.84 13.82
CA ASP A 10 20.31 6.23 14.23
C ASP A 10 20.25 5.74 15.70
N LYS A 11 19.20 6.12 16.44
CA LYS A 11 18.91 5.66 17.80
C LYS A 11 17.92 4.51 17.76
N GLU A 12 18.03 3.61 18.73
CA GLU A 12 17.05 2.56 18.93
C GLU A 12 15.71 3.14 19.41
N LEU A 13 14.66 2.89 18.62
CA LEU A 13 13.31 3.37 18.90
C LEU A 13 12.46 2.26 19.51
N THR A 14 11.70 2.62 20.52
CA THR A 14 10.75 1.76 21.24
C THR A 14 9.41 2.46 21.36
N SER A 15 8.37 1.73 21.75
CA SER A 15 7.04 2.30 22.03
C SER A 15 7.06 3.39 23.11
N GLU A 16 8.07 3.41 23.98
CA GLU A 16 8.20 4.38 25.07
C GLU A 16 8.81 5.71 24.62
N ASN A 17 9.82 5.67 23.73
CA ASN A 17 10.56 6.88 23.32
C ASN A 17 10.07 7.49 22.00
N ILE A 18 9.23 6.77 21.25
CA ILE A 18 8.84 7.18 19.90
C ILE A 18 8.05 8.47 19.86
N LYS A 19 7.21 8.73 20.86
CA LYS A 19 6.38 9.95 20.92
C LYS A 19 7.24 11.21 20.98
N GLU A 20 8.20 11.23 21.89
CA GLU A 20 9.16 12.33 22.04
C GLU A 20 10.06 12.44 20.81
N PHE A 21 10.54 11.31 20.29
CA PHE A 21 11.36 11.28 19.10
C PHE A 21 10.65 11.88 17.87
N LEU A 22 9.38 11.53 17.64
CA LEU A 22 8.56 12.10 16.57
C LEU A 22 8.39 13.61 16.76
N LYS A 23 8.11 14.06 17.99
CA LYS A 23 7.95 15.48 18.29
C LYS A 23 9.20 16.31 17.97
N GLU A 24 10.38 15.77 18.28
CA GLU A 24 11.66 16.47 18.08
C GLU A 24 12.18 16.40 16.64
N ASN A 25 12.08 15.22 16.00
CA ASN A 25 12.79 14.93 14.74
C ASN A 25 11.86 14.93 13.52
N TYR A 26 10.56 14.74 13.75
CA TYR A 26 9.52 14.72 12.71
C TYR A 26 8.33 15.61 13.13
N PRO A 27 8.54 16.89 13.45
CA PRO A 27 7.49 17.78 13.97
C PRO A 27 6.30 17.87 13.01
N GLU A 28 6.56 17.87 11.70
CA GLU A 28 5.49 17.83 10.70
C GLU A 28 4.66 16.54 10.78
N LYS A 29 5.25 15.37 11.05
CA LYS A 29 4.48 14.13 11.25
C LYS A 29 3.79 14.08 12.61
N TYR A 30 4.28 14.81 13.60
CA TYR A 30 3.73 14.80 14.97
C TYR A 30 2.60 15.80 15.18
N LYS A 31 2.64 16.95 14.48
CA LYS A 31 1.78 18.11 14.69
C LYS A 31 0.28 17.77 14.76
N PHE A 32 -0.21 16.87 13.91
CA PHE A 32 -1.63 16.51 13.97
C PHE A 32 -2.03 15.86 15.30
N LEU A 33 -1.16 15.08 15.94
CA LEU A 33 -1.44 14.48 17.25
C LEU A 33 -1.65 15.52 18.34
N GLU A 34 -1.07 16.72 18.21
CA GLU A 34 -1.30 17.82 19.14
C GLU A 34 -2.73 18.38 19.02
N ASN A 35 -3.32 18.32 17.82
CA ASN A 35 -4.72 18.72 17.60
C ASN A 35 -5.73 17.67 18.08
N TRP A 36 -5.26 16.45 18.39
CA TRP A 36 -6.08 15.31 18.81
C TRP A 36 -5.60 14.76 20.16
N GLU A 37 -5.14 15.63 21.06
CA GLU A 37 -4.51 15.26 22.33
C GLU A 37 -5.43 14.50 23.30
N GLU A 38 -6.76 14.62 23.12
CA GLU A 38 -7.75 13.92 23.93
C GLU A 38 -7.86 12.41 23.60
N LEU A 39 -7.41 12.02 22.41
CA LEU A 39 -7.41 10.63 21.95
C LEU A 39 -6.24 9.85 22.56
N GLN A 40 -6.56 8.76 23.26
CA GLN A 40 -5.53 7.88 23.81
C GLN A 40 -5.25 6.71 22.87
N GLY A 41 -4.06 6.68 22.31
CA GLY A 41 -3.59 5.57 21.49
C GLY A 41 -2.28 4.97 21.98
N GLU A 42 -1.91 3.85 21.36
CA GLU A 42 -0.69 3.10 21.64
C GLU A 42 0.21 3.11 20.43
N PHE A 43 1.49 3.42 20.64
CA PHE A 43 2.51 3.29 19.61
C PHE A 43 3.12 1.89 19.60
N ASN A 44 3.29 1.36 18.41
CA ASN A 44 4.10 0.18 18.15
C ASN A 44 5.19 0.54 17.15
N VAL A 45 6.39 0.02 17.38
CA VAL A 45 7.56 0.32 16.55
C VAL A 45 8.14 -0.99 16.04
N LEU A 46 8.30 -1.09 14.72
CA LEU A 46 8.92 -2.23 14.06
C LEU A 46 10.20 -1.78 13.36
N LYS A 47 11.33 -2.37 13.71
CA LYS A 47 12.61 -2.18 13.02
C LYS A 47 12.64 -3.01 11.75
N LEU A 48 12.99 -2.39 10.63
CA LEU A 48 12.89 -3.01 9.30
C LEU A 48 14.24 -3.15 8.61
N GLY A 49 15.15 -2.22 8.91
CA GLY A 49 16.53 -2.20 8.43
C GLY A 49 17.44 -1.61 9.50
N GLU A 50 18.66 -1.25 9.14
CA GLU A 50 19.63 -0.71 10.10
C GLU A 50 19.10 0.55 10.82
N ASN A 51 18.56 1.51 10.04
CA ASN A 51 18.09 2.80 10.54
C ASN A 51 16.64 3.11 10.12
N GLU A 52 15.87 2.13 9.61
CA GLU A 52 14.49 2.33 9.15
C GLU A 52 13.49 1.67 10.12
N TYR A 53 12.48 2.45 10.52
CA TYR A 53 11.45 2.04 11.47
C TYR A 53 10.05 2.34 10.92
N LEU A 54 9.16 1.37 11.06
CA LEU A 54 7.73 1.57 10.91
C LEU A 54 7.13 1.89 12.26
N VAL A 55 6.42 3.01 12.33
CA VAL A 55 5.65 3.39 13.51
C VAL A 55 4.18 3.15 13.19
N VAL A 56 3.51 2.40 14.05
CA VAL A 56 2.06 2.19 14.01
C VAL A 56 1.44 2.86 15.22
N TYR A 57 0.48 3.73 15.01
CA TYR A 57 -0.32 4.34 16.07
C TYR A 57 -1.73 3.76 16.05
N LYS A 58 -2.10 3.09 17.15
CA LYS A 58 -3.38 2.42 17.31
C LYS A 58 -4.26 3.20 18.26
N ILE A 59 -5.44 3.58 17.80
CA ILE A 59 -6.43 4.32 18.58
C ILE A 59 -7.69 3.46 18.68
N PRO A 60 -8.13 3.06 19.88
CA PRO A 60 -9.40 2.38 20.07
C PRO A 60 -10.57 3.25 19.54
N GLU A 61 -11.55 2.65 18.86
CA GLU A 61 -12.67 3.41 18.28
C GLU A 61 -13.46 4.20 19.32
N ARG A 62 -13.62 3.66 20.53
CA ARG A 62 -14.26 4.34 21.67
C ARG A 62 -13.63 5.69 22.03
N GLU A 63 -12.37 5.92 21.70
CA GLU A 63 -11.71 7.20 22.01
C GLU A 63 -12.31 8.34 21.20
N PHE A 64 -12.81 8.06 19.99
CA PHE A 64 -13.47 9.05 19.13
C PHE A 64 -14.86 9.46 19.65
N GLU A 65 -15.43 8.75 20.63
CA GLU A 65 -16.66 9.19 21.28
C GLU A 65 -16.48 10.52 22.04
N LYS A 66 -15.24 10.84 22.45
CA LYS A 66 -14.90 12.11 23.09
C LYS A 66 -15.09 13.32 22.16
N GLU A 67 -15.02 13.06 20.85
CA GLU A 67 -15.06 14.08 19.80
C GLU A 67 -16.49 14.38 19.31
N LEU A 68 -17.50 13.70 19.86
CA LEU A 68 -18.91 13.87 19.47
C LEU A 68 -19.50 15.24 19.88
N GLY A 69 -18.75 16.06 20.63
CA GLY A 69 -19.08 17.47 20.84
C GLY A 69 -18.81 18.36 19.61
N ILE A 70 -18.00 17.87 18.67
CA ILE A 70 -17.57 18.57 17.45
C ILE A 70 -18.13 17.86 16.21
N PHE A 71 -18.11 16.53 16.18
CA PHE A 71 -18.55 15.70 15.06
C PHE A 71 -19.91 15.04 15.33
N GLN A 72 -20.65 14.73 14.26
CA GLN A 72 -21.99 14.13 14.35
C GLN A 72 -21.94 12.63 14.63
N SER A 73 -20.84 11.95 14.31
CA SER A 73 -20.65 10.52 14.58
C SER A 73 -19.17 10.14 14.78
N VAL A 74 -18.95 8.94 15.31
CA VAL A 74 -17.61 8.35 15.48
C VAL A 74 -16.94 8.16 14.11
N GLU A 75 -17.69 7.75 13.10
CA GLU A 75 -17.18 7.58 11.73
C GLU A 75 -16.73 8.91 11.12
N GLU A 76 -17.45 10.00 11.37
CA GLU A 76 -17.06 11.33 10.91
C GLU A 76 -15.77 11.80 11.60
N ALA A 77 -15.67 11.63 12.93
CA ALA A 77 -14.47 11.96 13.69
C ALA A 77 -13.25 11.14 13.21
N MET A 78 -13.42 9.83 13.00
CA MET A 78 -12.38 8.96 12.45
C MET A 78 -11.96 9.38 11.04
N GLY A 79 -12.91 9.78 10.18
CA GLY A 79 -12.64 10.27 8.83
C GLY A 79 -11.85 11.58 8.84
N ALA A 80 -12.21 12.52 9.72
CA ALA A 80 -11.49 13.79 9.90
C ALA A 80 -10.07 13.56 10.44
N PHE A 81 -9.93 12.67 11.42
CA PHE A 81 -8.63 12.27 11.96
C PHE A 81 -7.73 11.67 10.89
N LEU A 82 -8.23 10.71 10.10
CA LEU A 82 -7.46 10.09 9.02
C LEU A 82 -7.07 11.10 7.93
N SER A 83 -7.97 12.00 7.56
CA SER A 83 -7.68 13.05 6.57
C SER A 83 -6.51 13.93 7.04
N THR A 84 -6.53 14.33 8.31
CA THR A 84 -5.43 15.11 8.91
C THR A 84 -4.15 14.26 8.97
N ALA A 85 -4.24 13.00 9.38
CA ALA A 85 -3.09 12.10 9.45
C ALA A 85 -2.40 11.93 8.08
N LEU A 86 -3.19 11.80 7.00
CA LEU A 86 -2.70 11.71 5.61
C LEU A 86 -1.92 12.95 5.19
N GLU A 87 -2.43 14.15 5.50
CA GLU A 87 -1.72 15.41 5.23
C GLU A 87 -0.36 15.50 5.94
N HIS A 88 -0.25 14.86 7.09
CA HIS A 88 0.96 14.79 7.91
C HIS A 88 1.82 13.54 7.62
N GLY A 89 1.56 12.85 6.52
CA GLY A 89 2.39 11.74 6.03
C GLY A 89 2.23 10.44 6.82
N TRP A 90 1.06 10.21 7.41
CA TRP A 90 0.62 8.93 7.93
C TRP A 90 -0.35 8.27 6.95
N GLU A 91 -0.45 6.96 6.99
CA GLU A 91 -1.43 6.20 6.20
C GLU A 91 -2.26 5.31 7.11
N GLU A 92 -3.50 5.02 6.72
CA GLU A 92 -4.22 3.90 7.34
C GLU A 92 -3.47 2.59 7.08
N VAL A 93 -3.34 1.75 8.11
CA VAL A 93 -2.75 0.41 7.94
C VAL A 93 -3.66 -0.41 7.01
N PRO A 94 -3.18 -0.80 5.80
CA PRO A 94 -4.01 -1.52 4.84
C PRO A 94 -4.32 -2.94 5.34
N LYS A 95 -5.61 -3.22 5.57
CA LYS A 95 -6.07 -4.53 6.05
C LYS A 95 -6.34 -5.55 4.94
N SER A 96 -6.50 -5.08 3.71
CA SER A 96 -6.75 -5.90 2.53
C SER A 96 -6.13 -5.27 1.29
N TYR A 97 -6.02 -6.04 0.22
CA TYR A 97 -5.48 -5.56 -1.05
C TYR A 97 -6.18 -6.22 -2.23
N VAL A 98 -6.11 -5.56 -3.38
CA VAL A 98 -6.50 -6.10 -4.68
C VAL A 98 -5.28 -6.11 -5.59
N ILE A 99 -5.05 -7.18 -6.34
CA ILE A 99 -4.02 -7.20 -7.39
C ILE A 99 -4.65 -6.70 -8.68
N TYR A 100 -3.99 -5.78 -9.37
CA TYR A 100 -4.44 -5.25 -10.64
C TYR A 100 -3.36 -5.40 -11.73
N HIS A 101 -3.81 -5.78 -12.92
CA HIS A 101 -3.00 -5.73 -14.13
C HIS A 101 -3.88 -5.43 -15.34
N ALA A 102 -3.29 -4.84 -16.37
CA ALA A 102 -3.94 -4.62 -17.65
C ALA A 102 -2.94 -4.84 -18.77
N ASP A 103 -3.45 -5.30 -19.90
CA ASP A 103 -2.65 -5.65 -21.06
C ASP A 103 -3.44 -5.48 -22.35
N PHE A 104 -2.72 -5.29 -23.45
CA PHE A 104 -3.34 -5.28 -24.77
C PHE A 104 -3.33 -6.67 -25.37
N VAL A 105 -4.52 -7.16 -25.72
CA VAL A 105 -4.70 -8.39 -26.48
C VAL A 105 -4.92 -8.10 -27.97
N GLU A 106 -4.97 -9.15 -28.78
CA GLU A 106 -5.30 -9.06 -30.22
C GLU A 106 -4.36 -8.10 -30.99
N GLY A 107 -3.05 -8.19 -30.72
CA GLY A 107 -2.03 -7.42 -31.45
C GLY A 107 -2.02 -5.92 -31.12
N GLY A 108 -2.54 -5.52 -29.96
CA GLY A 108 -2.50 -4.12 -29.50
C GLY A 108 -3.84 -3.38 -29.57
N ASN A 109 -4.88 -4.00 -30.12
CA ASN A 109 -6.13 -3.29 -30.44
C ASN A 109 -7.17 -3.28 -29.32
N LYS A 110 -7.01 -4.16 -28.31
CA LYS A 110 -8.01 -4.31 -27.26
C LYS A 110 -7.33 -4.35 -25.89
N LEU A 111 -7.63 -3.36 -25.05
CA LEU A 111 -7.21 -3.38 -23.65
C LEU A 111 -8.12 -4.32 -22.87
N ILE A 112 -7.52 -5.23 -22.11
CA ILE A 112 -8.20 -6.06 -21.12
C ILE A 112 -7.51 -5.83 -19.78
N ALA A 113 -8.32 -5.69 -18.73
CA ALA A 113 -7.87 -5.58 -17.36
C ALA A 113 -8.29 -6.80 -16.56
N ALA A 114 -7.51 -7.16 -15.55
CA ALA A 114 -7.84 -8.19 -14.59
C ALA A 114 -7.54 -7.72 -13.17
N ILE A 115 -8.41 -8.13 -12.24
CA ILE A 115 -8.17 -7.97 -10.81
C ILE A 115 -8.24 -9.32 -10.11
N LYS A 116 -7.47 -9.46 -9.03
CA LYS A 116 -7.60 -10.57 -8.08
C LYS A 116 -8.02 -10.06 -6.72
N THR A 117 -9.11 -10.63 -6.23
CA THR A 117 -9.64 -10.44 -4.88
C THR A 117 -9.79 -11.79 -4.19
N GLU A 118 -10.33 -11.80 -2.98
CA GLU A 118 -10.72 -13.02 -2.26
C GLU A 118 -11.74 -13.88 -3.04
N GLU A 119 -12.52 -13.27 -3.93
CA GLU A 119 -13.49 -13.96 -4.80
C GLU A 119 -12.82 -14.70 -5.99
N GLY A 120 -11.53 -14.47 -6.21
CA GLY A 120 -10.77 -14.99 -7.35
C GLY A 120 -10.39 -13.92 -8.38
N ILE A 121 -10.08 -14.36 -9.60
CA ILE A 121 -9.65 -13.49 -10.69
C ILE A 121 -10.85 -13.12 -11.55
N SER A 122 -11.05 -11.82 -11.78
CA SER A 122 -12.10 -11.30 -12.66
C SER A 122 -11.47 -10.46 -13.77
N THR A 123 -11.94 -10.67 -15.00
CA THR A 123 -11.42 -10.01 -16.22
C THR A 123 -12.47 -9.06 -16.80
N TYR A 124 -12.02 -7.90 -17.24
CA TYR A 124 -12.84 -6.78 -17.69
C TYR A 124 -12.31 -6.25 -19.03
N ASP A 125 -13.21 -6.03 -19.97
CA ASP A 125 -12.91 -5.25 -21.18
C ASP A 125 -13.09 -3.75 -20.90
N GLN A 126 -12.77 -2.92 -21.91
CA GLN A 126 -12.89 -1.46 -21.83
C GLN A 126 -14.29 -0.96 -21.44
N LEU A 127 -15.35 -1.70 -21.75
CA LEU A 127 -16.73 -1.30 -21.46
C LEU A 127 -17.12 -1.57 -20.00
N LYS A 128 -16.35 -2.38 -19.28
CA LYS A 128 -16.65 -2.79 -17.89
C LYS A 128 -15.63 -2.30 -16.88
N LEU A 129 -14.80 -1.31 -17.23
CA LEU A 129 -13.80 -0.76 -16.32
C LEU A 129 -14.44 -0.06 -15.10
N GLU A 130 -15.61 0.55 -15.25
CA GLU A 130 -16.33 1.13 -14.10
C GLU A 130 -16.78 0.07 -13.08
N GLU A 131 -17.22 -1.10 -13.55
CA GLU A 131 -17.59 -2.22 -12.68
C GLU A 131 -16.37 -2.74 -11.92
N MET A 132 -15.23 -2.86 -12.60
CA MET A 132 -13.96 -3.22 -12.00
C MET A 132 -13.55 -2.20 -10.92
N MET A 133 -13.63 -0.91 -11.22
CA MET A 133 -13.31 0.15 -10.27
C MET A 133 -14.19 0.06 -9.02
N LYS A 134 -15.50 -0.15 -9.14
CA LYS A 134 -16.41 -0.33 -8.00
C LYS A 134 -16.01 -1.50 -7.10
N LYS A 135 -15.37 -2.53 -7.64
CA LYS A 135 -14.76 -3.60 -6.83
C LYS A 135 -13.46 -3.16 -6.19
N MET A 136 -12.57 -2.51 -6.94
CA MET A 136 -11.25 -2.08 -6.47
C MET A 136 -11.31 -1.04 -5.34
N VAL A 137 -12.25 -0.10 -5.38
CA VAL A 137 -12.35 0.99 -4.37
C VAL A 137 -12.58 0.50 -2.95
N LYS A 138 -13.07 -0.72 -2.78
CA LYS A 138 -13.28 -1.37 -1.47
C LYS A 138 -11.98 -1.80 -0.80
N TYR A 139 -10.87 -1.81 -1.54
CA TYR A 139 -9.57 -2.24 -1.05
C TYR A 139 -8.69 -1.01 -0.76
N PRO A 140 -8.10 -0.92 0.44
CA PRO A 140 -7.22 0.19 0.81
C PRO A 140 -5.88 0.15 0.04
N ARG A 141 -5.47 -1.03 -0.46
CA ARG A 141 -4.24 -1.18 -1.25
C ARG A 141 -4.50 -1.83 -2.61
N VAL A 142 -3.87 -1.28 -3.65
CA VAL A 142 -3.84 -1.84 -5.00
C VAL A 142 -2.41 -2.31 -5.28
N VAL A 143 -2.22 -3.62 -5.43
CA VAL A 143 -0.92 -4.20 -5.77
C VAL A 143 -0.79 -4.28 -7.28
N VAL A 144 0.29 -3.72 -7.81
CA VAL A 144 0.65 -3.82 -9.22
C VAL A 144 2.12 -4.20 -9.38
N TYR A 145 2.46 -4.79 -10.52
CA TYR A 145 3.87 -5.01 -10.83
C TYR A 145 4.59 -3.71 -11.20
N SER A 146 4.09 -3.02 -12.25
CA SER A 146 4.61 -1.74 -12.74
C SER A 146 3.58 -0.64 -12.54
N SER A 147 4.02 0.60 -12.35
CA SER A 147 3.13 1.77 -12.35
C SER A 147 2.47 2.03 -13.70
N ASP A 148 3.03 1.50 -14.80
CA ASP A 148 2.53 1.77 -16.15
C ASP A 148 1.08 1.32 -16.33
N VAL A 149 0.69 0.20 -15.73
CA VAL A 149 -0.69 -0.30 -15.85
C VAL A 149 -1.71 0.63 -15.18
N LEU A 150 -1.31 1.42 -14.18
CA LEU A 150 -2.21 2.37 -13.52
C LEU A 150 -2.67 3.47 -14.46
N THR A 151 -1.89 3.78 -15.51
CA THR A 151 -2.24 4.80 -16.49
C THR A 151 -3.54 4.51 -17.23
N TYR A 152 -3.94 3.24 -17.31
CA TYR A 152 -5.15 2.82 -17.99
C TYR A 152 -6.43 3.00 -17.16
N ILE A 153 -6.30 3.26 -15.84
CA ILE A 153 -7.44 3.42 -14.93
C ILE A 153 -7.41 4.73 -14.16
N LYS A 154 -6.33 5.52 -14.24
CA LYS A 154 -6.21 6.79 -13.49
C LYS A 154 -7.34 7.78 -13.79
N ASP A 155 -7.88 7.79 -15.00
CA ASP A 155 -8.92 8.76 -15.40
C ASP A 155 -10.29 8.43 -14.77
N ILE A 156 -10.54 7.15 -14.47
CA ILE A 156 -11.75 6.68 -13.79
C ILE A 156 -11.53 6.49 -12.28
N TYR A 157 -10.30 6.20 -11.86
CA TYR A 157 -9.89 6.04 -10.47
C TYR A 157 -8.68 6.93 -10.15
N PRO A 158 -8.89 8.25 -9.94
CA PRO A 158 -7.81 9.22 -9.74
C PRO A 158 -6.85 8.88 -8.59
N ASP A 159 -7.41 8.39 -7.47
CA ASP A 159 -6.64 8.09 -6.25
C ASP A 159 -5.93 6.74 -6.29
N VAL A 160 -5.94 6.02 -7.43
CA VAL A 160 -5.31 4.69 -7.50
C VAL A 160 -3.81 4.75 -7.23
N GLN A 161 -3.15 5.85 -7.61
CA GLN A 161 -1.70 6.01 -7.42
C GLN A 161 -1.32 6.10 -5.94
N SER A 162 -2.10 6.82 -5.13
CA SER A 162 -1.86 6.94 -3.68
C SER A 162 -2.20 5.66 -2.91
N LYS A 163 -2.80 4.66 -3.58
CA LYS A 163 -3.07 3.33 -3.03
C LYS A 163 -2.18 2.25 -3.62
N ALA A 164 -1.29 2.58 -4.56
CA ALA A 164 -0.57 1.59 -5.33
C ALA A 164 0.71 1.11 -4.62
N TYR A 165 0.75 -0.17 -4.27
CA TYR A 165 2.00 -0.85 -3.93
C TYR A 165 2.62 -1.44 -5.21
N VAL A 166 3.80 -0.95 -5.59
CA VAL A 166 4.45 -1.25 -6.89
C VAL A 166 5.66 -2.17 -6.69
N ILE A 167 5.50 -3.46 -7.00
CA ILE A 167 6.54 -4.48 -6.77
C ILE A 167 7.86 -4.15 -7.48
N ALA A 168 7.80 -3.71 -8.74
CA ALA A 168 9.01 -3.37 -9.50
C ALA A 168 9.80 -2.23 -8.85
N ARG A 169 9.11 -1.26 -8.20
CA ARG A 169 9.77 -0.17 -7.48
C ARG A 169 10.55 -0.72 -6.28
N GLU A 170 9.94 -1.61 -5.52
CA GLU A 170 10.57 -2.23 -4.34
C GLU A 170 11.76 -3.11 -4.73
N ILE A 171 11.68 -3.85 -5.84
CA ILE A 171 12.84 -4.59 -6.37
C ILE A 171 13.95 -3.63 -6.83
N ALA A 172 13.59 -2.54 -7.52
CA ALA A 172 14.56 -1.60 -8.06
C ALA A 172 15.32 -0.83 -6.96
N LYS A 173 14.68 -0.51 -5.83
CA LYS A 173 15.35 0.09 -4.66
C LYS A 173 16.54 -0.75 -4.18
N GLU A 174 16.41 -2.06 -4.19
CA GLU A 174 17.43 -2.99 -3.72
C GLU A 174 18.48 -3.35 -4.79
N THR A 175 18.11 -3.28 -6.06
CA THR A 175 18.89 -3.88 -7.14
C THR A 175 19.31 -2.92 -8.26
N GLY A 176 18.78 -1.71 -8.27
CA GLY A 176 18.97 -0.70 -9.33
C GLY A 176 17.98 -0.83 -10.49
N SER A 177 17.41 -2.02 -10.74
CA SER A 177 16.45 -2.25 -11.81
C SER A 177 15.59 -3.49 -11.55
N ALA A 178 14.30 -3.44 -11.87
CA ALA A 178 13.43 -4.61 -11.80
C ALA A 178 13.39 -5.38 -13.13
N PRO A 179 13.46 -6.72 -13.10
CA PRO A 179 13.22 -7.58 -14.27
C PRO A 179 11.81 -7.39 -14.89
N GLY A 180 11.56 -7.96 -16.06
CA GLY A 180 10.20 -8.04 -16.61
C GLY A 180 9.36 -9.16 -15.95
N LEU A 181 8.02 -9.05 -15.98
CA LEU A 181 7.15 -10.16 -15.55
C LEU A 181 7.43 -11.46 -16.32
N GLU A 182 7.76 -11.37 -17.61
CA GLU A 182 8.09 -12.53 -18.44
C GLU A 182 9.38 -13.25 -17.98
N GLU A 183 10.38 -12.48 -17.56
CA GLU A 183 11.63 -13.03 -17.04
C GLU A 183 11.40 -13.70 -15.69
N LEU A 184 10.61 -13.06 -14.81
CA LEU A 184 10.20 -13.65 -13.54
C LEU A 184 9.32 -14.88 -13.76
N GLY A 185 8.44 -14.89 -14.75
CA GLY A 185 7.62 -16.05 -15.12
C GLY A 185 8.45 -17.29 -15.40
N LYS A 186 9.56 -17.14 -16.14
CA LYS A 186 10.51 -18.24 -16.41
C LYS A 186 11.16 -18.78 -15.12
N ILE A 187 11.52 -17.90 -14.19
CA ILE A 187 12.13 -18.29 -12.90
C ILE A 187 11.15 -19.04 -12.01
N TYR A 188 9.89 -18.62 -12.02
CA TYR A 188 8.84 -19.15 -11.16
C TYR A 188 8.03 -20.28 -11.80
N GLY A 189 8.32 -20.64 -13.05
CA GLY A 189 7.57 -21.64 -13.81
C GLY A 189 6.10 -21.25 -14.00
N VAL A 190 5.82 -19.95 -14.18
CA VAL A 190 4.48 -19.41 -14.41
C VAL A 190 4.40 -18.93 -15.84
N ASP A 191 3.40 -19.41 -16.57
CA ASP A 191 3.07 -18.89 -17.89
C ASP A 191 2.49 -17.48 -17.75
N THR A 192 3.21 -16.47 -18.26
CA THR A 192 2.78 -15.06 -18.25
C THR A 192 2.27 -14.60 -19.61
N SER A 193 1.95 -15.51 -20.53
CA SER A 193 1.39 -15.19 -21.85
C SER A 193 -0.03 -14.61 -21.79
N ASN A 194 -0.71 -14.78 -20.66
CA ASN A 194 -2.07 -14.31 -20.43
C ASN A 194 -2.20 -13.55 -19.09
N LEU A 195 -3.28 -12.78 -18.95
CA LEU A 195 -3.53 -11.94 -17.78
C LEU A 195 -3.62 -12.73 -16.47
N GLU A 196 -4.29 -13.88 -16.48
CA GLU A 196 -4.43 -14.73 -15.29
C GLU A 196 -3.06 -15.19 -14.78
N GLY A 197 -2.19 -15.63 -15.68
CA GLY A 197 -0.81 -16.00 -15.39
C GLY A 197 0.02 -14.85 -14.80
N LYS A 198 -0.09 -13.64 -15.39
CA LYS A 198 0.56 -12.43 -14.85
C LYS A 198 0.08 -12.09 -13.44
N ILE A 199 -1.23 -12.12 -13.22
CA ILE A 199 -1.84 -11.86 -11.89
C ILE A 199 -1.39 -12.88 -10.85
N ASN A 200 -1.40 -14.17 -11.19
CA ASN A 200 -0.93 -15.23 -10.30
C ASN A 200 0.57 -15.12 -10.00
N LEU A 201 1.38 -14.67 -10.96
CA LEU A 201 2.78 -14.37 -10.71
C LEU A 201 2.93 -13.20 -9.73
N ILE A 202 2.19 -12.09 -9.92
CA ILE A 202 2.22 -10.93 -9.01
C ILE A 202 1.90 -11.35 -7.58
N GLU A 203 0.86 -12.18 -7.39
CA GLU A 203 0.52 -12.72 -6.08
C GLU A 203 1.65 -13.55 -5.48
N LYS A 204 2.28 -14.43 -6.28
CA LYS A 204 3.44 -15.22 -5.84
C LYS A 204 4.63 -14.33 -5.44
N LEU A 205 4.83 -13.20 -6.09
CA LEU A 205 5.92 -12.27 -5.75
C LEU A 205 5.72 -11.60 -4.38
N LEU A 206 4.48 -11.52 -3.87
CA LEU A 206 4.22 -11.07 -2.50
C LEU A 206 4.67 -12.09 -1.45
N GLN A 207 4.92 -13.33 -1.84
CA GLN A 207 5.47 -14.38 -0.98
C GLN A 207 6.99 -14.24 -0.94
N ASN A 208 7.48 -13.41 -0.02
CA ASN A 208 8.90 -13.20 0.22
C ASN A 208 9.66 -14.52 0.50
N PRO A 209 10.94 -14.64 0.11
CA PRO A 209 11.71 -13.69 -0.71
C PRO A 209 11.43 -13.84 -2.22
N VAL A 210 11.54 -12.73 -2.95
CA VAL A 210 11.52 -12.72 -4.42
C VAL A 210 12.85 -13.22 -4.98
N LYS A 211 12.80 -14.22 -5.85
CA LYS A 211 13.94 -14.75 -6.61
C LYS A 211 14.07 -13.98 -7.92
N LEU A 212 15.24 -13.41 -8.15
CA LEU A 212 15.57 -12.64 -9.33
C LEU A 212 16.50 -13.43 -10.27
N PRO A 213 16.66 -12.97 -11.54
CA PRO A 213 17.67 -13.52 -12.45
C PRO A 213 19.06 -13.57 -11.80
N GLY A 214 19.84 -14.61 -12.12
CA GLY A 214 21.16 -14.81 -11.52
C GLY A 214 21.15 -15.35 -10.07
N GLY A 215 19.99 -15.75 -9.55
CA GLY A 215 19.86 -16.42 -8.25
C GLY A 215 19.84 -15.46 -7.04
N ARG A 216 19.85 -14.15 -7.28
CA ARG A 216 19.70 -13.13 -6.23
C ARG A 216 18.31 -13.24 -5.59
N LYS A 217 18.22 -12.94 -4.29
CA LYS A 217 16.97 -12.89 -3.54
C LYS A 217 16.78 -11.50 -2.94
N VAL A 218 15.55 -11.00 -2.97
CA VAL A 218 15.16 -9.72 -2.38
C VAL A 218 13.95 -9.93 -1.49
N ASN A 219 13.97 -9.32 -0.31
CA ASN A 219 12.80 -9.26 0.56
C ASN A 219 12.07 -7.95 0.27
N LEU A 220 10.88 -8.06 -0.31
CA LEU A 220 10.01 -6.91 -0.49
C LEU A 220 9.45 -6.47 0.85
N LYS A 221 9.25 -5.17 1.00
CA LYS A 221 8.44 -4.63 2.10
C LYS A 221 7.02 -5.22 2.00
N PRO A 222 6.30 -5.49 3.10
CA PRO A 222 4.94 -6.03 3.00
C PRO A 222 4.00 -5.07 2.25
N TYR A 223 2.93 -5.55 1.61
CA TYR A 223 1.99 -4.69 0.88
C TYR A 223 1.24 -3.70 1.80
N TRP A 224 1.13 -4.04 3.08
CA TRP A 224 0.55 -3.19 4.11
C TRP A 224 1.55 -2.16 4.64
N TYR A 225 2.79 -2.14 4.16
CA TYR A 225 3.75 -1.10 4.50
C TYR A 225 3.28 0.28 3.98
N PRO A 226 3.61 1.41 4.66
CA PRO A 226 3.27 2.75 4.18
C PRO A 226 3.90 2.99 2.81
N LEU A 227 3.18 3.65 1.92
CA LEU A 227 3.76 4.07 0.66
C LEU A 227 4.72 5.23 0.92
N GLU A 228 5.86 5.18 0.25
CA GLU A 228 6.78 6.32 0.23
C GLU A 228 6.22 7.34 -0.77
N THR A 229 5.86 8.52 -0.28
CA THR A 229 5.45 9.69 -1.08
C THR A 229 6.63 10.40 -1.71
#